data_AF-A0A023G639-F1
#
_entry.id   AF-A0A023G639-F1
#
_cell.length_a   1.000
_cell.length_b   1.000
_cell.length_c   1.000
_cell.angle_alpha   90.00
_cell.angle_beta   90.00
_cell.angle_gamma   90.00
#
_symmetry.space_group_name_H-M   'P 1'
#
loop_
_entity.id
_entity.type
_entity.pdbx_description
1 polymer ?
#
loop_
_entity_poly.entity_id
_entity_poly.type
_entity_poly.pdbx_seq_one_letter_code
_entity_poly.pdbx_strand_id
1 'polypeptide(L)'
;MARTRLLLPWLLAALSCLADSVISPPAPAPSRQFELGTTYKYSLQSDVFLNEAAPRPAGKTSKSVGYGLRAAAAVTCLWKSPQDPLNRLFKIELSQVHLTVVPADAPESGRSEHASQWDAASQLPLYVLQQSNEIVKVWSHKESPTSVNIKKAVASMLQYQLTPEDKQQVDVSGRCSVSFKTERNTIRKHKTLCTHPDKTQYFNPNHIQSPTILTKSTSLYELLPD
;
A
#
# COMPACT_ATOMS: atom_id res chain seq x y z
N MET A 1 69.84 51.42 43.83
CA MET A 1 68.97 51.47 45.03
C MET A 1 67.54 51.36 44.54
N ALA A 2 66.96 50.17 44.45
CA ALA A 2 66.36 49.36 45.52
C ALA A 2 64.96 49.83 45.94
N ARG A 3 64.06 48.83 46.02
CA ARG A 3 62.65 48.81 46.50
C ARG A 3 61.61 49.08 45.39
N THR A 4 60.51 48.33 45.22
CA THR A 4 59.81 47.38 46.11
C THR A 4 58.67 46.71 45.31
N ARG A 5 58.39 45.41 45.60
CA ARG A 5 57.06 44.74 45.80
C ARG A 5 55.97 44.83 44.70
N LEU A 6 55.05 43.89 44.49
CA LEU A 6 54.73 42.49 44.85
C LEU A 6 53.34 42.26 44.18
N LEU A 7 53.01 41.00 43.78
CA LEU A 7 51.67 40.36 43.73
C LEU A 7 51.35 39.60 42.41
N LEU A 8 51.32 38.26 42.53
CA LEU A 8 50.46 37.29 41.81
C LEU A 8 48.95 37.59 42.07
N PRO A 9 47.93 36.91 41.48
CA PRO A 9 47.89 35.73 40.57
C PRO A 9 47.10 36.01 39.24
N TRP A 10 46.77 35.07 38.33
CA TRP A 10 45.50 34.32 38.25
C TRP A 10 45.56 33.26 37.12
N LEU A 11 44.89 32.13 37.38
CA LEU A 11 44.64 30.97 36.52
C LEU A 11 44.02 31.32 35.16
N LEU A 12 44.37 30.56 34.10
CA LEU A 12 43.45 30.26 33.00
C LEU A 12 43.54 28.78 32.63
N ALA A 13 42.38 28.14 32.76
CA ALA A 13 42.14 26.71 32.64
C ALA A 13 42.06 26.24 31.18
N ALA A 14 42.41 24.97 30.99
CA ALA A 14 42.30 24.22 29.75
C ALA A 14 40.84 24.11 29.28
N LEU A 15 40.60 24.40 27.99
CA LEU A 15 39.34 24.15 27.31
C LEU A 15 39.55 22.98 26.33
N SER A 16 39.31 21.76 26.79
CA SER A 16 39.24 20.56 25.95
C SER A 16 37.86 20.48 25.29
N CYS A 17 37.80 20.60 23.97
CA CYS A 17 36.61 20.29 23.18
C CYS A 17 36.36 18.77 23.19
N LEU A 18 35.28 18.35 23.85
CA LEU A 18 34.66 17.06 23.62
C LEU A 18 33.75 17.20 22.39
N ALA A 19 34.20 16.70 21.25
CA ALA A 19 33.35 16.52 20.08
C ALA A 19 32.60 15.20 20.24
N ASP A 20 31.42 15.24 20.85
CA ASP A 20 30.48 14.12 20.83
C ASP A 20 30.03 13.89 19.38
N SER A 21 30.57 12.83 18.79
CA SER A 21 30.14 12.34 17.49
C SER A 21 28.78 11.67 17.69
N VAL A 22 27.71 12.37 17.33
CA VAL A 22 26.36 11.79 17.27
C VAL A 22 26.38 10.70 16.19
N ILE A 23 26.54 9.44 16.63
CA ILE A 23 26.34 8.27 15.78
C ILE A 23 24.84 8.22 15.46
N SER A 24 24.46 8.76 14.32
CA SER A 24 23.13 8.53 13.76
C SER A 24 23.00 7.03 13.47
N PRO A 25 21.89 6.38 13.83
CA PRO A 25 21.68 4.99 13.47
C PRO A 25 21.75 4.84 11.94
N PRO A 26 22.35 3.76 11.42
CA PRO A 26 22.42 3.51 10.00
C PRO A 26 21.00 3.50 9.43
N ALA A 27 20.80 4.23 8.32
CA ALA A 27 19.57 4.16 7.57
C ALA A 27 19.26 2.68 7.23
N PRO A 28 18.00 2.22 7.36
CA PRO A 28 17.65 0.87 6.98
C PRO A 28 18.09 0.62 5.55
N ALA A 29 18.88 -0.44 5.34
CA ALA A 29 19.39 -0.80 4.03
C ALA A 29 18.21 -0.89 3.03
N PRO A 30 18.36 -0.39 1.79
CA PRO A 30 17.32 -0.50 0.79
C PRO A 30 17.06 -1.99 0.58
N SER A 31 15.85 -2.42 0.92
CA SER A 31 15.40 -3.79 0.73
C SER A 31 15.73 -4.22 -0.70
N ARG A 32 16.25 -5.45 -0.89
CA ARG A 32 16.47 -6.09 -2.20
C ARG A 32 15.16 -6.35 -2.98
N GLN A 33 14.11 -5.61 -2.65
CA GLN A 33 12.79 -5.76 -3.24
C GLN A 33 12.82 -5.30 -4.70
N PHE A 34 12.30 -6.18 -5.56
CA PHE A 34 12.11 -5.98 -6.99
C PHE A 34 13.41 -5.72 -7.77
N GLU A 35 14.22 -6.76 -8.00
CA GLU A 35 15.41 -6.70 -8.84
C GLU A 35 15.10 -6.32 -10.29
N LEU A 36 16.03 -5.61 -10.92
CA LEU A 36 15.88 -5.13 -12.30
C LEU A 36 15.83 -6.31 -13.28
N GLY A 37 14.84 -6.33 -14.16
CA GLY A 37 14.63 -7.42 -15.13
C GLY A 37 13.98 -8.68 -14.53
N THR A 38 13.88 -8.78 -13.20
CA THR A 38 13.27 -9.91 -12.52
C THR A 38 11.74 -9.80 -12.55
N THR A 39 11.08 -10.89 -12.94
CA THR A 39 9.63 -11.02 -12.93
C THR A 39 9.17 -11.77 -11.68
N TYR A 40 8.35 -11.13 -10.88
CA TYR A 40 7.74 -11.70 -9.68
C TYR A 40 6.32 -12.15 -10.01
N LYS A 41 6.01 -13.42 -9.74
CA LYS A 41 4.70 -14.01 -10.01
C LYS A 41 3.91 -14.16 -8.72
N TYR A 42 2.68 -13.68 -8.72
CA TYR A 42 1.77 -13.70 -7.59
C TYR A 42 0.45 -14.39 -7.95
N SER A 43 -0.14 -15.08 -6.98
CA SER A 43 -1.54 -15.47 -7.04
C SER A 43 -2.39 -14.31 -6.54
N LEU A 44 -3.30 -13.82 -7.39
CA LEU A 44 -4.23 -12.74 -7.07
C LEU A 44 -5.62 -13.32 -6.81
N GLN A 45 -6.15 -13.00 -5.64
CA GLN A 45 -7.50 -13.32 -5.23
C GLN A 45 -8.20 -12.06 -4.73
N SER A 46 -9.42 -11.84 -5.22
CA SER A 46 -10.28 -10.76 -4.74
C SER A 46 -11.71 -11.27 -4.67
N ASP A 47 -12.32 -11.20 -3.49
CA ASP A 47 -13.70 -11.62 -3.26
C ASP A 47 -14.53 -10.41 -2.79
N VAL A 48 -15.72 -10.24 -3.36
CA VAL A 48 -16.66 -9.18 -3.00
C VAL A 48 -17.95 -9.82 -2.52
N PHE A 49 -18.40 -9.39 -1.35
CA PHE A 49 -19.63 -9.86 -0.73
C PHE A 49 -20.58 -8.71 -0.47
N LEU A 50 -21.87 -8.99 -0.67
CA LEU A 50 -22.97 -8.16 -0.24
C LEU A 50 -23.83 -8.96 0.74
N ASN A 51 -24.09 -8.35 1.88
CA ASN A 51 -24.87 -8.93 2.96
C ASN A 51 -25.83 -7.88 3.54
N GLU A 52 -26.90 -8.38 4.14
CA GLU A 52 -27.81 -7.51 4.91
C GLU A 52 -27.15 -7.08 6.21
N ALA A 53 -27.36 -5.81 6.57
CA ALA A 53 -26.98 -5.29 7.88
C ALA A 53 -27.77 -6.04 8.95
N ALA A 54 -27.11 -6.75 9.86
CA ALA A 54 -27.81 -7.57 10.85
C ALA A 54 -28.62 -6.72 11.85
N PRO A 55 -29.88 -7.10 12.15
CA PRO A 55 -30.26 -7.24 13.56
C PRO A 55 -31.14 -8.48 13.88
N ARG A 56 -30.61 -9.38 14.75
CA ARG A 56 -31.26 -10.41 15.64
C ARG A 56 -32.03 -11.60 15.01
N PRO A 57 -32.26 -12.75 15.71
CA PRO A 57 -31.77 -13.23 17.02
C PRO A 57 -30.55 -14.17 16.88
N ALA A 58 -29.95 -14.54 18.02
CA ALA A 58 -28.83 -15.48 18.09
C ALA A 58 -29.14 -16.77 17.29
N GLY A 59 -28.34 -17.04 16.25
CA GLY A 59 -28.33 -18.35 15.58
C GLY A 59 -28.56 -18.38 14.07
N LYS A 60 -28.79 -17.25 13.38
CA LYS A 60 -28.81 -17.22 11.89
C LYS A 60 -27.82 -16.20 11.36
N THR A 61 -26.75 -16.67 10.73
CA THR A 61 -25.86 -15.87 9.89
C THR A 61 -26.66 -15.36 8.68
N SER A 62 -26.57 -14.07 8.38
CA SER A 62 -27.19 -13.52 7.17
C SER A 62 -26.49 -14.12 5.95
N LYS A 63 -27.29 -14.69 5.02
CA LYS A 63 -26.73 -15.24 3.78
C LYS A 63 -26.10 -14.10 2.99
N SER A 64 -24.84 -14.28 2.60
CA SER A 64 -24.12 -13.29 1.80
C SER A 64 -23.94 -13.80 0.38
N VAL A 65 -24.15 -12.93 -0.59
CA VAL A 65 -23.96 -13.22 -2.02
C VAL A 65 -22.72 -12.49 -2.50
N GLY A 66 -21.97 -13.10 -3.40
CA GLY A 66 -20.71 -12.54 -3.84
C GLY A 66 -20.15 -13.19 -5.09
N TYR A 67 -19.15 -12.52 -5.64
CA TYR A 67 -18.33 -13.03 -6.72
C TYR A 67 -16.86 -12.82 -6.36
N GLY A 68 -16.03 -13.67 -6.94
CA GLY A 68 -14.59 -13.63 -6.80
C GLY A 68 -13.90 -13.48 -8.14
N LEU A 69 -12.67 -13.01 -8.08
CA LEU A 69 -11.71 -12.98 -9.16
C LEU A 69 -10.50 -13.80 -8.72
N ARG A 70 -10.05 -14.69 -9.60
CA ARG A 70 -8.77 -15.40 -9.47
C ARG A 70 -7.92 -15.04 -10.69
N ALA A 71 -6.64 -14.76 -10.47
CA ALA A 71 -5.71 -14.45 -11.55
C ALA A 71 -4.27 -14.72 -11.12
N ALA A 72 -3.38 -14.95 -12.09
CA ALA A 72 -1.95 -14.85 -11.90
C ALA A 72 -1.48 -13.44 -12.31
N ALA A 73 -0.80 -12.75 -11.39
CA ALA A 73 -0.22 -11.42 -11.63
C ALA A 73 1.30 -11.53 -11.77
N ALA A 74 1.84 -10.98 -12.86
CA ALA A 74 3.28 -10.86 -13.06
C ALA A 74 3.70 -9.39 -12.92
N VAL A 75 4.64 -9.12 -12.01
CA VAL A 75 5.20 -7.78 -11.76
C VAL A 75 6.67 -7.80 -12.10
N THR A 76 7.07 -7.02 -13.10
CA THR A 76 8.47 -6.94 -13.56
C THR A 76 9.01 -5.53 -13.32
N CYS A 77 10.17 -5.40 -12.69
CA CYS A 77 10.85 -4.11 -12.58
C CYS A 77 11.65 -3.87 -13.88
N LEU A 78 11.20 -2.94 -14.72
CA LEU A 78 11.83 -2.63 -16.00
C LEU A 78 12.96 -1.61 -15.87
N TRP A 79 12.90 -0.75 -14.86
CA TRP A 79 13.87 0.32 -14.66
C TRP A 79 13.93 0.74 -13.19
N LYS A 80 15.12 1.15 -12.74
CA LYS A 80 15.38 1.81 -11.46
C LYS A 80 16.20 3.07 -11.69
N SER A 81 15.90 4.12 -10.94
CA SER A 81 16.74 5.33 -10.96
C SER A 81 18.12 5.03 -10.37
N PRO A 82 19.22 5.41 -11.05
CA PRO A 82 20.56 5.36 -10.47
C PRO A 82 20.71 6.27 -9.24
N GLN A 83 19.91 7.34 -9.14
CA GLN A 83 19.98 8.33 -8.06
C GLN A 83 19.10 7.96 -6.86
N ASP A 84 17.96 7.30 -7.09
CA ASP A 84 17.01 6.92 -6.04
C ASP A 84 16.44 5.52 -6.32
N PRO A 85 16.91 4.48 -5.61
CA PRO A 85 16.44 3.12 -5.79
C PRO A 85 14.95 2.90 -5.50
N LEU A 86 14.23 3.86 -4.90
CA LEU A 86 12.78 3.82 -4.70
C LEU A 86 12.00 4.30 -5.94
N ASN A 87 12.68 4.92 -6.90
CA ASN A 87 12.09 5.35 -8.16
C ASN A 87 12.22 4.23 -9.19
N ARG A 88 11.08 3.65 -9.58
CA ARG A 88 11.01 2.39 -10.33
C ARG A 88 9.92 2.44 -11.39
N LEU A 89 10.17 1.78 -12.52
CA LEU A 89 9.15 1.50 -13.53
C LEU A 89 8.78 0.01 -13.46
N PHE A 90 7.51 -0.27 -13.24
CA PHE A 90 6.97 -1.63 -13.25
C PHE A 90 6.15 -1.90 -14.50
N LYS A 91 6.21 -3.15 -14.95
CA LYS A 91 5.28 -3.76 -15.89
C LYS A 91 4.43 -4.76 -15.13
N ILE A 92 3.11 -4.63 -15.22
CA ILE A 92 2.13 -5.50 -14.56
C ILE A 92 1.31 -6.20 -15.64
N GLU A 93 1.27 -7.52 -15.59
CA GLU A 93 0.49 -8.37 -16.50
C GLU A 93 -0.42 -9.29 -15.68
N LEU A 94 -1.62 -9.53 -16.20
CA LEU A 94 -2.57 -10.49 -15.64
C LEU A 94 -2.74 -11.64 -16.63
N SER A 95 -2.82 -12.85 -16.10
CA SER A 95 -3.04 -14.07 -16.85
C SER A 95 -3.91 -15.02 -16.05
N GLN A 96 -4.49 -16.04 -16.69
CA GLN A 96 -5.33 -17.05 -16.03
C GLN A 96 -6.45 -16.40 -15.20
N VAL A 97 -7.13 -15.41 -15.79
CA VAL A 97 -8.15 -14.63 -15.08
C VAL A 97 -9.47 -15.38 -15.15
N HIS A 98 -10.02 -15.72 -13.99
CA HIS A 98 -11.28 -16.44 -13.86
C HIS A 98 -12.20 -15.74 -12.86
N LEU A 99 -13.50 -15.72 -13.19
CA LEU A 99 -14.53 -15.32 -12.24
C LEU A 99 -15.01 -16.55 -11.47
N THR A 100 -15.27 -16.36 -10.18
CA THR A 100 -15.81 -17.41 -9.32
C THR A 100 -17.13 -16.93 -8.70
N VAL A 101 -18.09 -17.84 -8.56
CA VAL A 101 -19.26 -17.57 -7.71
C VAL A 101 -18.87 -17.95 -6.30
N VAL A 102 -19.01 -17.01 -5.37
CA VAL A 102 -18.54 -17.20 -4.00
C VAL A 102 -19.71 -17.06 -3.04
N PRO A 103 -20.28 -18.19 -2.56
CA PRO A 103 -21.04 -18.18 -1.32
C PRO A 103 -20.09 -17.80 -0.19
N ALA A 104 -20.40 -16.80 0.63
CA ALA A 104 -19.49 -16.34 1.68
C ALA A 104 -19.17 -17.41 2.74
N ASP A 105 -20.12 -18.32 2.96
CA ASP A 105 -20.02 -19.39 3.97
C ASP A 105 -19.40 -20.69 3.39
N ALA A 106 -19.10 -20.74 2.10
CA ALA A 106 -18.53 -21.93 1.48
C ALA A 106 -17.00 -21.97 1.65
N PRO A 107 -16.42 -23.15 2.00
CA PRO A 107 -14.97 -23.34 1.96
C PRO A 107 -14.46 -23.11 0.54
N GLU A 108 -13.19 -22.75 0.41
CA GLU A 108 -12.58 -22.40 -0.87
C GLU A 108 -12.70 -23.52 -1.92
N SER A 109 -12.66 -24.77 -1.50
CA SER A 109 -12.86 -25.96 -2.34
C SER A 109 -14.27 -26.05 -2.97
N GLY A 110 -15.26 -25.34 -2.43
CA GLY A 110 -16.62 -25.26 -2.96
C GLY A 110 -16.86 -24.11 -3.94
N ARG A 111 -15.84 -23.31 -4.25
CA ARG A 111 -15.93 -22.20 -5.21
C ARG A 111 -15.72 -22.76 -6.62
N SER A 112 -16.70 -22.57 -7.48
CA SER A 112 -16.62 -22.99 -8.88
C SER A 112 -16.15 -21.83 -9.74
N GLU A 113 -15.23 -22.13 -10.67
CA GLU A 113 -14.86 -21.23 -11.75
C GLU A 113 -16.00 -21.14 -12.76
N HIS A 114 -16.25 -19.93 -13.22
CA HIS A 114 -17.27 -19.64 -14.22
C HIS A 114 -16.63 -19.03 -15.44
N ALA A 115 -16.92 -19.65 -16.60
CA ALA A 115 -16.52 -19.12 -17.88
C ALA A 115 -17.09 -17.70 -18.06
N SER A 116 -16.25 -16.77 -18.47
CA SER A 116 -16.60 -15.37 -18.61
C SER A 116 -15.81 -14.70 -19.71
N GLN A 117 -16.23 -13.50 -20.11
CA GLN A 117 -15.46 -12.68 -21.05
C GLN A 117 -14.06 -12.31 -20.51
N TRP A 118 -13.82 -12.50 -19.21
CA TRP A 118 -12.53 -12.28 -18.58
C TRP A 118 -11.51 -13.37 -18.84
N ASP A 119 -11.93 -14.57 -19.22
CA ASP A 119 -10.99 -15.63 -19.60
C ASP A 119 -10.24 -15.24 -20.89
N ALA A 120 -10.87 -14.38 -21.71
CA ALA A 120 -10.28 -13.73 -22.88
C ALA A 120 -9.78 -12.31 -22.60
N ALA A 121 -9.76 -11.85 -21.33
CA ALA A 121 -9.32 -10.50 -21.00
C ALA A 121 -7.88 -10.27 -21.45
N SER A 122 -7.68 -9.07 -21.97
CA SER A 122 -6.43 -8.60 -22.57
C SER A 122 -5.23 -8.79 -21.63
N GLN A 123 -4.28 -9.61 -22.09
CA GLN A 123 -2.95 -9.82 -21.51
C GLN A 123 -2.04 -8.58 -21.65
N LEU A 124 -2.54 -7.47 -22.21
CA LEU A 124 -1.74 -6.27 -22.43
C LEU A 124 -1.21 -5.72 -21.08
N PRO A 125 0.05 -5.27 -21.02
CA PRO A 125 0.62 -4.81 -19.78
C PRO A 125 0.09 -3.45 -19.32
N LEU A 126 0.12 -3.24 -18.01
CA LEU A 126 0.04 -1.93 -17.38
C LEU A 126 1.45 -1.49 -16.97
N TYR A 127 1.84 -0.28 -17.34
CA TYR A 127 3.11 0.31 -16.91
C TYR A 127 2.87 1.31 -15.78
N VAL A 128 3.70 1.25 -14.75
CA VAL A 128 3.50 2.01 -13.51
C VAL A 128 4.81 2.63 -13.06
N LEU A 129 4.85 3.96 -12.96
CA LEU A 129 5.96 4.70 -12.36
C LEU A 129 5.69 4.85 -10.87
N GLN A 130 6.58 4.28 -10.06
CA GLN A 130 6.65 4.49 -8.63
C GLN A 130 7.76 5.49 -8.31
N GLN A 131 7.49 6.48 -7.46
CA GLN A 131 8.49 7.37 -6.90
C GLN A 131 8.32 7.47 -5.40
N SER A 132 9.41 7.34 -4.64
CA SER A 132 9.38 7.38 -3.16
C SER A 132 8.27 6.50 -2.54
N ASN A 133 8.11 5.28 -3.06
CA ASN A 133 7.07 4.30 -2.70
C ASN A 133 5.61 4.65 -3.07
N GLU A 134 5.38 5.70 -3.86
CA GLU A 134 4.05 6.09 -4.35
C GLU A 134 3.91 5.89 -5.86
N ILE A 135 2.72 5.46 -6.32
CA ILE A 135 2.43 5.42 -7.75
C ILE A 135 2.11 6.85 -8.20
N VAL A 136 2.94 7.37 -9.10
CA VAL A 136 2.80 8.74 -9.62
C VAL A 136 2.16 8.75 -11.00
N LYS A 137 2.42 7.71 -11.82
CA LYS A 137 1.90 7.64 -13.17
C LYS A 137 1.62 6.21 -13.60
N VAL A 138 0.56 6.05 -14.38
CA VAL A 138 0.11 4.79 -14.93
C VAL A 138 -0.13 4.96 -16.43
N TRP A 139 0.40 4.05 -17.25
CA TRP A 139 0.13 3.97 -18.67
C TRP A 139 -0.52 2.63 -18.99
N SER A 140 -1.66 2.67 -19.67
CA SER A 140 -2.37 1.47 -20.14
C SER A 140 -2.52 1.52 -21.64
N HIS A 141 -2.64 0.34 -22.25
CA HIS A 141 -3.14 0.23 -23.61
C HIS A 141 -4.64 0.58 -23.67
N LYS A 142 -5.17 0.69 -24.89
CA LYS A 142 -6.61 0.85 -25.12
C LYS A 142 -7.30 -0.49 -24.86
N GLU A 143 -7.72 -0.70 -23.63
CA GLU A 143 -8.46 -1.89 -23.17
C GLU A 143 -9.66 -1.48 -22.30
N SER A 144 -10.43 -2.46 -21.79
CA SER A 144 -11.60 -2.16 -20.98
C SER A 144 -11.21 -1.43 -19.67
N PRO A 145 -11.98 -0.43 -19.22
CA PRO A 145 -11.70 0.27 -17.96
C PRO A 145 -11.60 -0.67 -16.76
N THR A 146 -12.40 -1.73 -16.75
CA THR A 146 -12.37 -2.73 -15.67
C THR A 146 -11.04 -3.49 -15.64
N SER A 147 -10.50 -3.92 -16.78
CA SER A 147 -9.18 -4.56 -16.86
C SER A 147 -8.08 -3.65 -16.32
N VAL A 148 -8.08 -2.38 -16.74
CA VAL A 148 -7.14 -1.38 -16.24
C VAL A 148 -7.28 -1.19 -14.73
N ASN A 149 -8.50 -1.15 -14.20
CA ASN A 149 -8.74 -0.93 -12.77
C ASN A 149 -8.25 -2.09 -11.90
N ILE A 150 -8.35 -3.34 -12.36
CA ILE A 150 -7.80 -4.49 -11.63
C ILE A 150 -6.26 -4.44 -11.63
N LYS A 151 -5.64 -4.11 -12.76
CA LYS A 151 -4.18 -3.92 -12.83
C LYS A 151 -3.71 -2.76 -11.95
N LYS A 152 -4.48 -1.66 -11.88
CA LYS A 152 -4.25 -0.55 -10.95
C LYS A 152 -4.40 -0.97 -9.49
N ALA A 153 -5.29 -1.91 -9.18
CA ALA A 153 -5.41 -2.47 -7.83
C ALA A 153 -4.13 -3.21 -7.43
N VAL A 154 -3.56 -4.05 -8.33
CA VAL A 154 -2.25 -4.68 -8.12
C VAL A 154 -1.15 -3.62 -7.92
N ALA A 155 -1.12 -2.60 -8.78
CA ALA A 155 -0.17 -1.49 -8.63
C ALA A 155 -0.29 -0.77 -7.27
N SER A 156 -1.52 -0.60 -6.78
CA SER A 156 -1.80 0.05 -5.50
C SER A 156 -1.26 -0.75 -4.29
N MET A 157 -1.17 -2.07 -4.42
CA MET A 157 -0.57 -2.94 -3.39
C MET A 157 0.96 -2.76 -3.30
N LEU A 158 1.61 -2.28 -4.36
CA LEU A 158 3.05 -1.98 -4.33
C LEU A 158 3.39 -0.71 -3.54
N GLN A 159 2.38 0.06 -3.11
CA GLN A 159 2.58 1.29 -2.35
C GLN A 159 2.47 1.05 -0.83
N TYR A 160 3.53 0.49 -0.26
CA TYR A 160 3.73 0.36 1.18
C TYR A 160 5.03 1.07 1.62
N GLN A 161 5.15 1.34 2.91
CA GLN A 161 6.33 1.94 3.52
C GLN A 161 6.74 1.16 4.76
N LEU A 162 8.05 0.99 4.95
CA LEU A 162 8.61 0.33 6.13
C LEU A 162 8.60 1.23 7.37
N THR A 163 8.72 2.54 7.15
CA THR A 163 8.71 3.57 8.19
C THR A 163 7.26 3.91 8.57
N PRO A 164 6.90 3.86 9.87
CA PRO A 164 5.62 4.35 10.34
C PRO A 164 5.46 5.83 9.99
N GLU A 165 4.37 6.15 9.29
CA GLU A 165 4.07 7.49 8.80
C GLU A 165 2.57 7.64 8.59
N ASP A 166 2.04 8.83 8.89
CA ASP A 166 0.68 9.24 8.56
C ASP A 166 0.75 10.27 7.43
N LYS A 167 0.12 9.98 6.29
CA LYS A 167 0.16 10.86 5.11
C LYS A 167 -1.07 10.75 4.22
N GLN A 168 -1.18 11.69 3.29
CA GLN A 168 -2.13 11.58 2.19
C GLN A 168 -1.53 10.73 1.07
N GLN A 169 -2.31 9.81 0.53
CA GLN A 169 -1.88 8.95 -0.56
C GLN A 169 -2.99 8.82 -1.61
N VAL A 170 -2.60 8.76 -2.89
CA VAL A 170 -3.50 8.45 -4.00
C VAL A 170 -3.29 7.00 -4.45
N ASP A 171 -4.38 6.25 -4.55
CA ASP A 171 -4.40 4.90 -5.10
C ASP A 171 -5.77 4.58 -5.75
N VAL A 172 -6.07 3.31 -6.03
CA VAL A 172 -7.34 2.88 -6.64
C VAL A 172 -8.60 3.31 -5.84
N SER A 173 -8.46 3.59 -4.54
CA SER A 173 -9.56 4.09 -3.70
C SER A 173 -9.76 5.61 -3.81
N GLY A 174 -8.90 6.31 -4.57
CA GLY A 174 -8.86 7.77 -4.65
C GLY A 174 -7.81 8.37 -3.71
N ARG A 175 -8.04 9.60 -3.25
CA ARG A 175 -7.19 10.29 -2.28
C ARG A 175 -7.64 9.94 -0.86
N CYS A 176 -6.78 9.29 -0.09
CA CYS A 176 -7.07 8.82 1.26
C CYS A 176 -6.05 9.31 2.27
N SER A 177 -6.49 9.46 3.53
CA SER A 177 -5.60 9.51 4.69
C SER A 177 -5.11 8.10 5.00
N VAL A 178 -3.79 7.91 5.08
CA VAL A 178 -3.17 6.61 5.30
C VAL A 178 -2.26 6.67 6.52
N SER A 179 -2.32 5.63 7.36
CA SER A 179 -1.37 5.42 8.45
C SER A 179 -0.67 4.07 8.31
N PHE A 180 0.65 4.07 8.48
CA PHE A 180 1.49 2.88 8.48
C PHE A 180 1.93 2.53 9.90
N LYS A 181 1.76 1.26 10.28
CA LYS A 181 2.30 0.70 11.53
C LYS A 181 3.14 -0.51 11.22
N THR A 182 4.36 -0.54 11.72
CA THR A 182 5.29 -1.65 11.52
C THR A 182 5.43 -2.42 12.83
N GLU A 183 5.10 -3.71 12.79
CA GLU A 183 5.16 -4.63 13.93
C GLU A 183 6.00 -5.85 13.53
N ARG A 184 7.25 -5.92 14.01
CA ARG A 184 8.22 -6.97 13.66
C ARG A 184 8.42 -7.06 12.14
N ASN A 185 7.94 -8.13 11.52
CA ASN A 185 8.03 -8.41 10.08
C ASN A 185 6.71 -8.10 9.36
N THR A 186 5.81 -7.35 9.98
CA THR A 186 4.51 -7.02 9.37
C THR A 186 4.32 -5.51 9.27
N ILE A 187 3.78 -5.07 8.15
CA ILE A 187 3.38 -3.67 7.93
C ILE A 187 1.86 -3.66 7.82
N ARG A 188 1.22 -2.88 8.68
CA ARG A 188 -0.22 -2.65 8.64
C ARG A 188 -0.47 -1.25 8.10
N LYS A 189 -1.09 -1.17 6.92
CA LYS A 189 -1.56 0.06 6.29
C LYS A 189 -3.04 0.23 6.59
N HIS A 190 -3.43 1.34 7.20
CA HIS A 190 -4.82 1.69 7.43
C HIS A 190 -5.20 2.88 6.56
N LYS A 191 -6.33 2.81 5.86
CA LYS A 191 -6.85 3.91 5.03
C LYS A 191 -8.20 4.39 5.55
N THR A 192 -8.35 5.71 5.62
CA THR A 192 -9.58 6.40 6.03
C THR A 192 -9.81 7.63 5.16
N LEU A 193 -11.02 8.19 5.23
CA LEU A 193 -11.39 9.46 4.58
C LEU A 193 -11.06 9.50 3.07
N CYS A 194 -11.30 8.39 2.38
CA CYS A 194 -11.04 8.28 0.95
C CYS A 194 -12.05 9.10 0.14
N THR A 195 -11.54 9.88 -0.81
CA THR A 195 -12.34 10.68 -1.74
C THR A 195 -11.93 10.33 -3.17
N HIS A 196 -12.91 10.03 -4.02
CA HIS A 196 -12.66 9.70 -5.42
C HIS A 196 -13.40 10.72 -6.32
N PRO A 197 -12.71 11.38 -7.27
CA PRO A 197 -13.30 12.45 -8.07
C PRO A 197 -14.53 11.97 -8.85
N ASP A 198 -14.47 10.74 -9.39
CA ASP A 198 -15.56 10.17 -10.20
C ASP A 198 -16.70 9.55 -9.37
N LYS A 199 -16.65 9.60 -8.03
CA LYS A 199 -17.66 9.00 -7.15
C LYS A 199 -18.20 10.03 -6.18
N THR A 200 -18.95 11.00 -6.70
CA THR A 200 -19.70 11.96 -5.89
C THR A 200 -20.69 11.24 -5.00
N GLN A 201 -20.62 11.51 -3.70
CA GLN A 201 -21.57 11.01 -2.71
C GLN A 201 -22.57 12.12 -2.38
N TYR A 202 -23.85 11.75 -2.31
CA TYR A 202 -24.93 12.66 -1.94
C TYR A 202 -25.53 12.22 -0.63
N PHE A 203 -25.69 13.18 0.28
CA PHE A 203 -26.25 12.97 1.61
C PHE A 203 -27.45 13.91 1.80
N ASN A 204 -28.43 13.47 2.58
CA ASN A 204 -29.54 14.32 2.94
C ASN A 204 -29.02 15.45 3.86
N PRO A 205 -29.34 16.74 3.59
CA PRO A 205 -28.95 17.84 4.48
C PRO A 205 -29.45 17.66 5.92
N ASN A 206 -30.58 16.98 6.11
CA ASN A 206 -31.06 16.57 7.42
C ASN A 206 -30.34 15.30 7.89
N HIS A 207 -29.47 15.43 8.89
CA HIS A 207 -28.70 14.33 9.45
C HIS A 207 -29.54 13.15 9.95
N ILE A 208 -30.79 13.37 10.39
CA ILE A 208 -31.70 12.29 10.85
C ILE A 208 -32.12 11.40 9.67
N GLN A 209 -32.21 11.99 8.48
CA GLN A 209 -32.62 11.30 7.25
C GLN A 209 -31.43 10.88 6.39
N SER A 210 -30.20 11.20 6.81
CA SER A 210 -28.99 10.85 6.09
C SER A 210 -28.50 9.46 6.53
N PRO A 211 -28.03 8.61 5.58
CA PRO A 211 -27.42 7.35 5.95
C PRO A 211 -26.07 7.59 6.63
N THR A 212 -25.74 6.75 7.61
CA THR A 212 -24.39 6.66 8.20
C THR A 212 -23.57 5.64 7.42
N ILE A 213 -22.48 6.08 6.80
CA ILE A 213 -21.56 5.21 6.05
C ILE A 213 -20.25 5.10 6.82
N LEU A 214 -19.87 3.88 7.18
CA LEU A 214 -18.58 3.58 7.79
C LEU A 214 -17.77 2.73 6.81
N THR A 215 -16.59 3.23 6.42
CA THR A 215 -15.67 2.52 5.54
C THR A 215 -14.37 2.26 6.28
N LYS A 216 -13.91 1.01 6.28
CA LYS A 216 -12.65 0.59 6.87
C LYS A 216 -11.83 -0.17 5.83
N SER A 217 -10.60 0.26 5.58
CA SER A 217 -9.67 -0.45 4.71
C SER A 217 -8.36 -0.69 5.46
N THR A 218 -7.94 -1.95 5.54
CA THR A 218 -6.68 -2.36 6.15
C THR A 218 -5.96 -3.30 5.21
N SER A 219 -4.67 -3.06 4.99
CA SER A 219 -3.78 -3.97 4.25
C SER A 219 -2.67 -4.42 5.19
N LEU A 220 -2.33 -5.71 5.12
CA LEU A 220 -1.25 -6.32 5.86
C LEU A 220 -0.19 -6.80 4.86
N TYR A 221 1.06 -6.42 5.08
CA TYR A 221 2.20 -6.89 4.29
C TYR A 221 3.11 -7.69 5.22
N GLU A 222 3.38 -8.93 4.84
CA GLU A 222 4.33 -9.79 5.54
C GLU A 222 5.69 -9.71 4.83
N LEU A 223 6.70 -9.33 5.59
CA LEU A 223 8.08 -9.24 5.14
C LEU A 223 8.75 -10.59 5.39
N LEU A 224 9.27 -11.19 4.33
CA LEU A 224 10.19 -12.31 4.48
C LEU A 224 11.52 -11.79 5.00
N PRO A 225 12.18 -12.52 5.93
CA PRO A 225 13.53 -12.19 6.34
C PRO A 225 14.47 -12.27 5.12
N ASP A 226 15.44 -11.35 5.07
CA ASP A 226 16.53 -11.35 4.09
C ASP A 226 17.45 -12.58 4.26
#